data_AF-A0A838IBD1-F1
#
_entry.id   AF-A0A838IBD1-F1
#
_cell.length_a   1.000
_cell.length_b   1.000
_cell.length_c   1.000
_cell.angle_alpha   90.00
_cell.angle_beta   90.00
_cell.angle_gamma   90.00
#
_symmetry.space_group_name_H-M   'P 1'
#
loop_
_entity.id
_entity.type
_entity.pdbx_description
1 polymer ?
#
loop_
_entity_poly.entity_id
_entity_poly.type
_entity_poly.pdbx_seq_one_letter_code
_entity_poly.pdbx_strand_id
1 'polypeptide(L)'
;MRAGTAGLVLETMRPRQWVKNVFVLGGLVFAGETFNAEKVGIALITFAAFCLASGAAYLVNDVVDREADRHSMRTASRPIARGDLAPRTAIVAAVASVVAAFAVVALVTNWQTLVTLAGFVVLQAAYSYVLKHI
;
A
#
# COMPACT_ATOMS: atom_id res chain seq x y z
N MET A 1 7.21 9.80 23.37
CA MET A 1 5.96 10.41 22.84
C MET A 1 5.13 9.30 22.21
N ARG A 2 3.86 9.11 22.61
CA ARG A 2 2.95 8.18 21.91
C ARG A 2 2.69 8.76 20.52
N ALA A 3 2.93 7.99 19.47
CA ALA A 3 2.63 8.44 18.11
C ALA A 3 1.12 8.73 18.00
N GLY A 4 0.75 9.84 17.37
CA GLY A 4 -0.65 10.11 17.04
C GLY A 4 -1.19 9.07 16.07
N THR A 5 -2.52 8.97 15.95
CA THR A 5 -3.21 7.99 15.09
C THR A 5 -2.66 7.95 13.66
N ALA A 6 -2.39 9.11 13.06
CA ALA A 6 -1.79 9.21 11.73
C ALA A 6 -0.37 8.60 11.67
N GLY A 7 0.44 8.80 12.71
CA GLY A 7 1.77 8.20 12.82
C GLY A 7 1.71 6.68 12.92
N LEU A 8 0.73 6.13 13.66
CA LEU A 8 0.53 4.67 13.76
C LEU A 8 0.04 4.06 12.44
N VAL A 9 -0.82 4.78 11.71
CA VAL A 9 -1.21 4.37 10.35
C VAL A 9 0.01 4.33 9.44
N LEU A 10 0.83 5.39 9.43
CA LEU A 10 2.05 5.43 8.63
C LEU A 10 3.05 4.33 9.03
N GLU A 11 3.25 4.07 10.33
CA GLU A 11 4.07 2.95 10.82
C GLU A 11 3.58 1.62 10.23
N THR A 12 2.26 1.39 10.25
CA THR A 12 1.63 0.17 9.74
C THR A 12 1.69 0.05 8.21
N MET A 13 1.66 1.17 7.48
CA MET A 13 1.82 1.19 6.02
C MET A 13 3.24 0.83 5.54
N ARG A 14 4.22 0.77 6.47
CA ARG A 14 5.62 0.37 6.24
C ARG A 14 6.30 1.09 5.06
N PRO A 15 6.51 2.43 5.12
CA PRO A 15 7.12 3.20 4.03
C PRO A 15 8.47 2.68 3.54
N ARG A 16 9.25 2.06 4.43
CA ARG A 16 10.50 1.37 4.06
C ARG A 16 10.32 0.28 3.00
N GLN A 17 9.14 -0.35 2.93
CA GLN A 17 8.83 -1.39 1.95
C GLN A 17 8.31 -0.84 0.63
N TRP A 18 8.02 0.46 0.54
CA TRP A 18 7.56 1.11 -0.69
C TRP A 18 8.63 1.11 -1.79
N VAL A 19 9.91 0.92 -1.42
CA VAL A 19 11.01 0.72 -2.38
C VAL A 19 10.72 -0.41 -3.37
N LYS A 20 9.93 -1.42 -2.98
CA LYS A 20 9.52 -2.51 -3.88
C LYS A 20 8.67 -2.01 -5.05
N ASN A 21 7.98 -0.88 -4.91
CA ASN A 21 7.18 -0.31 -5.98
C ASN A 21 8.00 0.49 -6.99
N VAL A 22 9.32 0.68 -6.79
CA VAL A 22 10.18 1.41 -7.73
C VAL A 22 10.15 0.79 -9.13
N PHE A 23 9.85 -0.51 -9.25
CA PHE A 23 9.63 -1.17 -10.54
C PHE A 23 8.55 -0.52 -11.41
N VAL A 24 7.57 0.19 -10.82
CA VAL A 24 6.57 0.98 -11.56
C VAL A 24 7.24 2.03 -12.45
N LEU A 25 8.36 2.61 -12.01
CA LEU A 25 9.13 3.59 -12.77
C LEU A 25 9.87 2.95 -13.96
N GLY A 26 10.03 1.62 -13.99
CA GLY A 26 10.65 0.91 -15.11
C GLY A 26 9.93 1.17 -16.43
N GLY A 27 8.60 1.30 -16.42
CA GLY A 27 7.83 1.64 -17.62
C GLY A 27 8.26 2.95 -18.28
N LEU A 28 8.62 3.97 -17.47
CA LEU A 28 9.13 5.24 -17.98
C LEU A 28 10.48 5.07 -18.68
N VAL A 29 11.37 4.25 -18.09
CA VAL A 29 12.70 3.98 -18.64
C VAL A 29 12.60 3.23 -19.96
N PHE A 30 11.79 2.17 -20.01
CA PHE A 30 11.61 1.36 -21.23
C PHE A 30 10.85 2.09 -22.34
N ALA A 31 10.03 3.08 -22.00
CA ALA A 31 9.40 3.95 -22.98
C ALA A 31 10.35 5.01 -23.57
N GLY A 32 11.54 5.20 -23.01
CA GLY A 32 12.49 6.23 -23.46
C GLY A 32 12.09 7.66 -23.08
N GLU A 33 11.14 7.83 -22.16
CA GLU A 33 10.53 9.12 -21.81
C GLU A 33 11.13 9.74 -20.53
N THR A 34 12.34 9.33 -20.14
CA THR A 34 12.97 9.72 -18.86
C THR A 34 13.27 11.22 -18.73
N PHE A 35 13.38 11.93 -19.86
CA PHE A 35 13.64 13.38 -19.89
C PHE A 35 12.37 14.20 -20.13
N ASN A 36 11.22 13.54 -20.30
CA ASN A 36 9.94 14.20 -20.47
C ASN A 36 9.34 14.51 -19.09
N ALA A 37 9.39 15.78 -18.68
CA ALA A 37 8.96 16.21 -17.36
C ALA A 37 7.49 15.84 -17.04
N GLU A 38 6.61 15.87 -18.05
CA GLU A 38 5.21 15.44 -17.89
C GLU A 38 5.14 13.94 -17.57
N LYS A 39 5.82 13.10 -18.36
CA LYS A 39 5.81 11.64 -18.17
C LYS A 39 6.49 11.22 -16.87
N VAL A 40 7.56 11.91 -16.48
CA VAL A 40 8.20 11.74 -15.17
C VAL A 40 7.20 12.05 -14.05
N GLY A 41 6.47 13.16 -14.13
CA GLY A 41 5.44 13.53 -13.15
C GLY A 41 4.35 12.46 -13.03
N ILE A 42 3.84 11.98 -14.17
CA ILE A 42 2.84 10.90 -14.23
C ILE A 42 3.38 9.61 -13.60
N ALA A 43 4.63 9.24 -13.89
CA ALA A 43 5.26 8.05 -13.34
C ALA A 43 5.46 8.13 -11.82
N LEU A 44 5.86 9.28 -11.29
CA LEU A 44 6.00 9.52 -9.85
C LEU A 44 4.64 9.46 -9.12
N ILE A 45 3.60 10.05 -9.71
CA ILE A 45 2.23 9.96 -9.20
C ILE A 45 1.75 8.51 -9.19
N THR A 46 2.01 7.76 -10.27
CA THR A 46 1.66 6.34 -10.37
C THR A 46 2.41 5.54 -9.30
N PHE A 47 3.71 5.76 -9.13
CA PHE A 47 4.51 5.15 -8.06
C PHE A 47 3.92 5.41 -6.67
N ALA A 48 3.55 6.66 -6.37
CA ALA A 48 2.90 7.02 -5.11
C ALA A 48 1.57 6.29 -4.90
N ALA A 49 0.75 6.14 -5.95
CA ALA A 49 -0.50 5.37 -5.88
C ALA A 49 -0.27 3.88 -5.56
N PHE A 50 0.75 3.25 -6.16
CA PHE A 50 1.13 1.88 -5.83
C PHE A 50 1.67 1.75 -4.39
N CYS A 51 2.37 2.77 -3.89
CA CYS A 51 2.79 2.83 -2.49
C CYS A 51 1.61 2.89 -1.52
N LEU A 52 0.61 3.73 -1.82
CA LEU A 52 -0.62 3.81 -1.04
C LEU A 52 -1.39 2.49 -1.06
N ALA A 53 -1.55 1.88 -2.23
CA ALA A 53 -2.22 0.58 -2.37
C ALA A 53 -1.49 -0.54 -1.61
N SER A 54 -0.15 -0.58 -1.68
CA SER A 54 0.66 -1.52 -0.90
C SER A 54 0.55 -1.27 0.60
N GLY A 55 0.54 -0.01 1.04
CA GLY A 55 0.36 0.36 2.45
C GLY A 55 -1.01 -0.03 2.99
N ALA A 56 -2.06 0.13 2.18
CA ALA A 56 -3.41 -0.31 2.49
C ALA A 56 -3.48 -1.83 2.69
N ALA A 57 -2.78 -2.60 1.85
CA ALA A 57 -2.69 -4.05 2.02
C ALA A 57 -2.06 -4.43 3.38
N TYR A 58 -0.99 -3.74 3.82
CA TYR A 58 -0.41 -3.99 5.15
C TYR A 58 -1.37 -3.65 6.29
N LEU A 59 -2.15 -2.57 6.17
CA LEU A 59 -3.18 -2.23 7.16
C LEU A 59 -4.23 -3.34 7.28
N VAL A 60 -4.73 -3.85 6.16
CA VAL A 60 -5.70 -4.96 6.15
C VAL A 60 -5.07 -6.23 6.73
N ASN A 61 -3.84 -6.56 6.35
CA ASN A 61 -3.14 -7.76 6.82
C ASN A 61 -2.95 -7.75 8.33
N ASP A 62 -2.48 -6.63 8.87
CA ASP A 62 -2.23 -6.52 10.31
C ASP A 62 -3.55 -6.49 11.12
N VAL A 63 -4.70 -6.16 10.50
CA VAL A 63 -6.02 -6.36 11.10
C VAL A 63 -6.42 -7.83 11.12
N VAL A 64 -6.27 -8.53 9.99
CA VAL A 64 -6.63 -9.95 9.86
C VAL A 64 -5.76 -10.81 10.78
N ASP A 65 -4.46 -10.54 10.82
CA ASP A 65 -3.48 -11.31 11.59
C ASP A 65 -3.36 -10.84 13.05
N ARG A 66 -4.17 -9.87 13.48
CA ARG A 66 -4.07 -9.23 14.80
C ARG A 66 -3.91 -10.23 15.94
N GLU A 67 -4.77 -11.25 16.03
CA GLU A 67 -4.76 -12.17 17.17
C GLU A 67 -3.59 -13.14 17.14
N ALA A 68 -3.18 -13.60 15.95
CA ALA A 68 -1.99 -14.41 15.77
C ALA A 68 -0.71 -13.61 16.08
N ASP A 69 -0.65 -12.35 15.61
CA ASP A 69 0.48 -11.46 15.81
C ASP A 69 0.69 -11.10 17.27
N ARG A 70 -0.37 -11.03 18.09
CA ARG A 70 -0.28 -10.77 19.54
C ARG A 70 0.57 -11.79 20.30
N HIS A 71 0.60 -13.03 19.83
CA HIS A 71 1.30 -14.13 20.50
C HIS A 71 2.68 -14.43 19.86
N SER A 72 3.09 -13.65 18.86
CA SER A 72 4.32 -13.86 18.09
C SER A 72 5.46 -12.97 18.57
N MET A 73 6.63 -13.55 18.84
CA MET A 73 7.83 -12.81 19.24
C MET A 73 8.26 -11.76 18.19
N ARG A 74 7.96 -12.00 16.91
CA ARG A 74 8.39 -11.13 15.80
C ARG A 74 7.39 -10.03 15.49
N THR A 75 6.09 -10.26 15.71
CA THR A 75 5.01 -9.41 15.18
C THR A 75 4.10 -8.82 16.25
N ALA A 76 4.27 -9.18 17.53
CA ALA A 76 3.55 -8.57 18.65
C ALA A 76 3.80 -7.06 18.79
N SER A 77 4.92 -6.54 18.26
CA SER A 77 5.24 -5.12 18.27
C SER A 77 4.46 -4.30 17.23
N ARG A 78 3.66 -4.92 16.34
CA ARG A 78 2.87 -4.18 15.35
C ARG A 78 1.81 -3.30 16.05
N PRO A 79 1.54 -2.06 15.59
CA PRO A 79 0.58 -1.15 16.23
C PRO A 79 -0.81 -1.74 16.48
N ILE A 80 -1.32 -2.54 15.54
CA ILE A 80 -2.65 -3.15 15.65
C ILE A 80 -2.63 -4.35 16.63
N ALA A 81 -1.56 -5.14 16.64
CA ALA A 81 -1.39 -6.27 17.55
C ALA A 81 -1.25 -5.81 19.01
N ARG A 82 -0.40 -4.80 19.26
CA ARG A 82 -0.20 -4.24 20.61
C ARG A 82 -1.34 -3.34 21.10
N GLY A 83 -2.32 -3.04 20.25
CA GLY A 83 -3.53 -2.31 20.62
C GLY A 83 -3.46 -0.78 20.49
N ASP A 84 -2.36 -0.22 19.99
CA ASP A 84 -2.19 1.23 19.80
C ASP A 84 -3.07 1.78 18.68
N LEU A 85 -3.30 0.97 17.63
CA LEU A 85 -4.16 1.34 16.50
C LEU A 85 -5.44 0.48 16.49
N ALA A 86 -6.59 1.14 16.55
CA ALA A 86 -7.88 0.48 16.47
C ALA A 86 -8.08 -0.17 15.08
N PRO A 87 -8.54 -1.43 14.99
CA PRO A 87 -8.75 -2.12 13.71
C PRO A 87 -9.69 -1.35 12.77
N ARG A 88 -10.76 -0.76 13.31
CA ARG A 88 -11.69 0.08 12.53
C ARG A 88 -10.97 1.25 11.85
N THR A 89 -10.09 1.93 12.57
CA THR A 89 -9.30 3.04 12.03
C THR A 89 -8.35 2.57 10.94
N ALA A 90 -7.71 1.41 11.13
CA ALA A 90 -6.83 0.82 10.12
C ALA A 90 -7.60 0.47 8.83
N ILE A 91 -8.78 -0.14 8.94
CA ILE A 91 -9.63 -0.46 7.77
C ILE A 91 -10.11 0.80 7.06
N VAL A 92 -10.57 1.82 7.79
CA VAL A 92 -10.97 3.11 7.18
C VAL A 92 -9.80 3.74 6.44
N ALA A 93 -8.61 3.77 7.04
CA ALA A 93 -7.40 4.28 6.39
C ALA A 93 -7.02 3.46 5.15
N ALA A 94 -7.16 2.14 5.19
CA ALA A 94 -6.90 1.25 4.06
C ALA A 94 -7.85 1.54 2.89
N VAL A 95 -9.17 1.59 3.15
CA VAL A 95 -10.17 1.89 2.13
C VAL A 95 -9.95 3.28 1.54
N ALA A 96 -9.72 4.30 2.38
CA ALA A 96 -9.43 5.65 1.92
C ALA A 96 -8.17 5.71 1.04
N SER A 97 -7.11 4.97 1.41
CA SER A 97 -5.86 4.91 0.64
C SER A 97 -6.04 4.24 -0.72
N VAL A 98 -6.83 3.17 -0.79
CA VAL A 98 -7.17 2.48 -2.06
C VAL A 98 -7.99 3.41 -2.95
N VAL A 99 -9.05 4.02 -2.41
CA VAL A 99 -9.89 4.97 -3.16
C VAL A 99 -9.06 6.14 -3.69
N ALA A 100 -8.18 6.70 -2.86
CA ALA A 100 -7.28 7.78 -3.27
C ALA A 100 -6.32 7.34 -4.38
N ALA A 101 -5.72 6.15 -4.26
CA ALA A 101 -4.83 5.59 -5.28
C ALA A 101 -5.54 5.43 -6.63
N PHE A 102 -6.75 4.85 -6.65
CA PHE A 102 -7.53 4.71 -7.87
C PHE A 102 -7.99 6.05 -8.45
N ALA A 103 -8.46 6.98 -7.60
CA ALA A 103 -8.91 8.28 -8.05
C ALA A 103 -7.78 9.05 -8.73
N VAL A 104 -6.59 9.08 -8.12
CA VAL A 104 -5.42 9.78 -8.68
C VAL A 104 -4.98 9.14 -10.00
N VAL A 105 -4.91 7.81 -10.07
CA VAL A 105 -4.53 7.10 -11.31
C VAL A 105 -5.58 7.33 -12.40
N ALA A 106 -6.87 7.34 -12.08
CA ALA A 106 -7.94 7.58 -13.05
C ALA A 106 -7.91 8.98 -13.65
N LEU A 107 -7.47 9.98 -12.88
CA LEU A 107 -7.42 11.38 -13.32
C LEU A 107 -6.17 11.70 -14.15
N VAL A 108 -5.07 10.97 -13.96
CA VAL A 108 -3.75 11.35 -14.47
C VAL A 108 -3.20 10.36 -15.51
N THR A 109 -3.78 9.16 -15.60
CA THR A 109 -3.23 8.07 -16.43
C THR A 109 -4.30 7.46 -17.36
N ASN A 110 -3.98 6.31 -17.96
CA ASN A 110 -4.87 5.58 -18.87
C ASN A 110 -5.56 4.39 -18.18
N TRP A 111 -6.52 3.77 -18.87
CA TRP A 111 -7.27 2.64 -18.35
C TRP A 111 -6.40 1.39 -18.12
N GLN A 112 -5.30 1.22 -18.88
CA GLN A 112 -4.37 0.11 -18.70
C GLN A 112 -3.65 0.19 -17.35
N THR A 113 -3.25 1.38 -16.91
CA THR A 113 -2.66 1.59 -15.58
C THR A 113 -3.68 1.31 -14.47
N LEU A 114 -4.94 1.70 -14.66
CA LEU A 114 -6.02 1.38 -13.72
C LEU A 114 -6.21 -0.13 -13.56
N VAL A 115 -6.26 -0.87 -14.67
CA VAL A 115 -6.38 -2.34 -14.65
C VAL A 115 -5.16 -2.97 -13.97
N THR A 116 -3.96 -2.43 -14.22
CA THR A 116 -2.73 -2.90 -13.57
C THR A 116 -2.77 -2.68 -12.06
N LEU A 117 -3.22 -1.51 -11.60
CA LEU A 117 -3.40 -1.22 -10.18
C LEU A 117 -4.47 -2.13 -9.55
N ALA A 118 -5.57 -2.39 -10.26
CA ALA A 118 -6.59 -3.34 -9.81
C ALA A 118 -6.05 -4.76 -9.68
N GLY A 119 -5.31 -5.25 -10.68
CA GLY A 119 -4.63 -6.53 -10.61
C GLY A 119 -3.65 -6.60 -9.44
N PHE A 120 -2.90 -5.52 -9.20
CA PHE A 120 -1.99 -5.42 -8.06
C PHE A 120 -2.70 -5.50 -6.71
N VAL A 121 -3.80 -4.76 -6.53
CA VAL A 121 -4.61 -4.79 -5.29
C VAL A 121 -5.23 -6.17 -5.07
N VAL A 122 -5.76 -6.79 -6.12
CA VAL A 122 -6.32 -8.16 -6.07
C VAL A 122 -5.24 -9.17 -5.70
N LEU A 123 -4.05 -9.09 -6.31
CA LEU A 123 -2.93 -9.96 -6.00
C LEU A 123 -2.49 -9.81 -4.54
N GLN A 124 -2.38 -8.57 -4.05
CA GLN A 124 -2.05 -8.29 -2.66
C GLN A 124 -3.09 -8.90 -1.71
N ALA A 125 -4.39 -8.75 -2.01
CA ALA A 125 -5.44 -9.37 -1.22
C ALA A 125 -5.37 -10.90 -1.27
N ALA A 126 -5.23 -11.49 -2.46
CA ALA A 126 -5.12 -12.94 -2.63
C ALA A 126 -3.91 -13.53 -1.86
N TYR A 127 -2.78 -12.84 -1.89
CA TYR A 127 -1.60 -13.20 -1.11
C TYR A 127 -1.90 -13.24 0.39
N SER A 128 -2.58 -12.22 0.90
CA SER A 128 -2.89 -12.07 2.32
C SER A 128 -3.87 -13.10 2.87
N TYR A 129 -4.86 -13.51 2.06
CA TYR A 129 -5.95 -14.38 2.50
C TYR A 129 -5.77 -15.85 2.12
N VAL A 130 -5.13 -16.13 0.98
CA VAL A 130 -5.09 -17.48 0.41
C VAL A 130 -3.66 -17.99 0.31
N LEU A 131 -2.77 -17.21 -0.30
CA LEU A 131 -1.46 -17.71 -0.72
C LEU A 131 -0.45 -17.88 0.41
N LYS A 132 -0.63 -17.22 1.56
CA LYS A 132 0.27 -17.42 2.71
C LYS A 132 0.12 -18.77 3.43
N HIS A 133 -0.91 -19.54 3.08
CA HIS A 133 -1.30 -20.79 3.75
C HIS A 133 -1.11 -22.05 2.89
N ILE A 134 -0.63 -21.88 1.66
CA ILE A 134 -0.25 -22.98 0.75
C ILE A 134 1.26 -23.16 0.85
#